data_AF-A0A6I7XU24-F1
#
_entry.id   AF-A0A6I7XU24-F1
#
_cell.length_a   1.000
_cell.length_b   1.000
_cell.length_c   1.000
_cell.angle_alpha   90.00
_cell.angle_beta   90.00
_cell.angle_gamma   90.00
#
_symmetry.space_group_name_H-M   'P 1'
#
loop_
_entity.id
_entity.type
_entity.pdbx_description
1 polymer ?
#
loop_
_entity_poly.entity_id
_entity_poly.type
_entity_poly.pdbx_seq_one_letter_code
_entity_poly.pdbx_strand_id
1 'polypeptide(L)'
;MPPQPSARAAAIGRLRAAATTEPGRLRIIGAVLALLVLAFGAVTAFEISGRAASADDVVERSQPLSADAAGIYRSLADADAAAASGFLAGPQEPRTVHDQYVKDIEEASRLLVKAAANTDAATTSGREITTLNEGLPRYTGLIERARAANRQGLPLGGAYLRYANQQMSGELLPAAERLYAAETGRLDRDHRAARAWPWFSLGVGVIALGVLFWAQRRNYRRTNRVLNHGLVAATAAAVVLLLWLAVGHMVARSDLAEADSHGQRSMDVLNRARIDSLKARADENLTVVARGAVLTADGKNDKYETDYTAGMKALGEELAAAAKLADDTGDAEGGKPVASASKAVTEWQDRHRTARKTDDAGDYESALEQIIGQENSTGESFKKVDDALREALAHEQSDFTRAARDGRGALGGLPVGAAVLALLGAVAAIVGVNRRLSEFR
;
A
#
# COMPACT_ATOMS: atom_id res chain seq x y z
N MET A 1 16.05 -70.53 14.74
CA MET A 1 15.58 -69.30 15.41
C MET A 1 14.43 -68.73 14.58
N PRO A 2 13.22 -68.51 15.14
CA PRO A 2 12.15 -67.86 14.39
C PRO A 2 12.54 -66.40 14.08
N PRO A 3 12.13 -65.85 12.94
CA PRO A 3 12.49 -64.49 12.53
C PRO A 3 11.93 -63.48 13.53
N GLN A 4 12.81 -62.65 14.10
CA GLN A 4 12.41 -61.53 14.94
C GLN A 4 11.56 -60.56 14.10
N PRO A 5 10.31 -60.28 14.49
CA PRO A 5 9.49 -59.33 13.75
C PRO A 5 10.15 -57.95 13.80
N SER A 6 10.16 -57.25 12.66
CA SER A 6 10.67 -55.88 12.60
C SER A 6 9.98 -54.99 13.64
N ALA A 7 10.69 -53.97 14.16
CA ALA A 7 10.16 -53.07 15.19
C ALA A 7 8.79 -52.47 14.81
N ARG A 8 8.55 -52.24 13.51
CA ARG A 8 7.25 -51.85 12.95
C ARG A 8 6.18 -52.94 13.09
N ALA A 9 6.47 -54.20 12.75
CA ALA A 9 5.52 -55.30 12.87
C ALA A 9 5.16 -55.59 14.35
N ALA A 10 6.14 -55.49 15.25
CA ALA A 10 5.91 -55.61 16.70
C ALA A 10 5.07 -54.44 17.26
N ALA A 11 5.31 -53.21 16.79
CA ALA A 11 4.51 -52.05 17.16
C ALA A 11 3.06 -52.17 16.65
N ILE A 12 2.86 -52.62 15.41
CA ILE A 12 1.54 -52.86 14.81
C ILE A 12 0.80 -54.00 15.56
N GLY A 13 1.52 -55.06 15.95
CA GLY A 13 0.97 -56.17 16.75
C GLY A 13 0.50 -55.73 18.14
N ARG A 14 1.29 -54.91 18.84
CA ARG A 14 0.90 -54.33 20.15
C ARG A 14 -0.27 -53.36 20.03
N LEU A 15 -0.34 -52.56 18.96
CA LEU A 15 -1.48 -51.68 18.67
C LEU A 15 -2.76 -52.48 18.43
N ARG A 16 -2.68 -53.60 17.69
CA ARG A 16 -3.82 -54.52 17.46
C ARG A 16 -4.30 -55.19 18.75
N ALA A 17 -3.40 -55.66 19.61
CA ALA A 17 -3.74 -56.28 20.89
C ALA A 17 -4.27 -55.27 21.93
N ALA A 18 -3.80 -54.02 21.89
CA ALA A 18 -4.37 -52.93 22.69
C ALA A 18 -5.78 -52.54 22.20
N ALA A 19 -6.09 -52.68 20.91
CA ALA A 19 -7.40 -52.34 20.36
C ALA A 19 -8.53 -53.30 20.77
N THR A 20 -8.21 -54.47 21.33
CA THR A 20 -9.22 -55.47 21.78
C THR A 20 -9.60 -55.33 23.25
N THR A 21 -8.82 -54.63 24.08
CA THR A 21 -9.10 -54.41 25.51
C THR A 21 -9.63 -52.98 25.77
N GLU A 22 -10.56 -52.81 26.72
CA GLU A 22 -11.08 -51.46 27.06
C GLU A 22 -9.99 -50.45 27.47
N PRO A 23 -8.99 -50.81 28.30
CA PRO A 23 -7.88 -49.91 28.64
C PRO A 23 -7.03 -49.50 27.43
N GLY A 24 -6.79 -50.42 26.49
CA GLY A 24 -6.01 -50.13 25.30
C GLY A 24 -6.78 -49.27 24.29
N ARG A 25 -8.10 -49.44 24.17
CA ARG A 25 -8.98 -48.55 23.38
C ARG A 25 -8.96 -47.11 23.90
N LEU A 26 -8.97 -46.91 25.21
CA LEU A 26 -8.89 -45.57 25.81
C LEU A 26 -7.54 -44.88 25.52
N ARG A 27 -6.43 -45.62 25.56
CA ARG A 27 -5.10 -45.10 25.18
C ARG A 27 -5.03 -44.67 23.72
N ILE A 28 -5.58 -45.47 22.81
CA ILE A 28 -5.61 -45.15 21.38
C ILE A 28 -6.45 -43.89 21.14
N ILE A 29 -7.63 -43.78 21.75
CA ILE A 29 -8.48 -42.58 21.63
C ILE A 29 -7.75 -41.35 22.19
N GLY A 30 -7.09 -41.46 23.34
CA GLY A 30 -6.30 -40.36 23.91
C GLY A 30 -5.16 -39.91 23.00
N ALA A 31 -4.42 -40.85 22.43
CA ALA A 31 -3.33 -40.56 21.49
C ALA A 31 -3.84 -39.91 20.19
N VAL A 32 -4.96 -40.40 19.63
CA VAL A 32 -5.58 -39.82 18.44
C VAL A 32 -6.06 -38.39 18.70
N LEU A 33 -6.68 -38.14 19.87
CA LEU A 33 -7.13 -36.81 20.25
C LEU A 33 -5.96 -35.84 20.46
N ALA A 34 -4.90 -36.27 21.15
CA ALA A 34 -3.71 -35.46 21.32
C ALA A 34 -3.06 -35.12 19.97
N LEU A 35 -2.97 -36.10 19.07
CA LEU A 35 -2.41 -35.91 17.72
C LEU A 35 -3.29 -34.98 16.87
N LEU A 36 -4.62 -35.07 16.97
CA LEU A 36 -5.55 -34.15 16.30
C LEU A 36 -5.42 -32.71 16.81
N VAL A 37 -5.28 -32.51 18.12
CA VAL A 37 -5.09 -31.17 18.71
C VAL A 37 -3.74 -30.59 18.30
N LEU A 38 -2.67 -31.39 18.28
CA LEU A 38 -1.37 -30.96 17.78
C LEU A 38 -1.39 -30.65 16.28
N ALA A 39 -2.06 -31.48 15.47
CA ALA A 39 -2.21 -31.24 14.04
C ALA A 39 -2.99 -29.96 13.76
N PHE A 40 -4.07 -29.71 14.51
CA PHE A 40 -4.81 -28.45 14.45
C PHE A 40 -3.89 -27.26 14.75
N GLY A 41 -3.20 -27.28 15.90
CA GLY A 41 -2.26 -26.23 16.26
C GLY A 41 -1.15 -25.99 15.24
N ALA A 42 -0.58 -27.05 14.67
CA ALA A 42 0.49 -26.97 13.67
C ALA A 42 -0.01 -26.37 12.34
N VAL A 43 -1.18 -26.80 11.85
CA VAL A 43 -1.79 -26.24 10.64
C VAL A 43 -2.16 -24.77 10.85
N THR A 44 -2.76 -24.45 11.99
CA THR A 44 -3.10 -23.08 12.39
C THR A 44 -1.85 -22.20 12.46
N ALA A 45 -0.78 -22.66 13.13
CA ALA A 45 0.47 -21.93 13.23
C ALA A 45 1.11 -21.69 11.85
N PHE A 46 1.15 -22.70 10.98
CA PHE A 46 1.72 -22.57 9.65
C PHE A 46 0.93 -21.60 8.76
N GLU A 47 -0.40 -21.75 8.67
CA GLU A 47 -1.25 -20.89 7.85
C GLU A 47 -1.24 -19.43 8.31
N ILE A 48 -1.19 -19.19 9.62
CA ILE A 48 -1.17 -17.82 10.16
C ILE A 48 0.22 -17.22 10.02
N SER A 49 1.30 -17.99 10.19
CA SER A 49 2.66 -17.46 10.04
C SER A 49 2.89 -16.87 8.66
N GLY A 50 2.41 -17.53 7.60
CA GLY A 50 2.48 -16.98 6.24
C GLY A 50 1.70 -15.67 6.08
N ARG A 51 0.52 -15.56 6.71
CA ARG A 51 -0.31 -14.35 6.65
C ARG A 51 0.24 -13.20 7.49
N ALA A 52 0.80 -13.51 8.67
CA ALA A 52 1.47 -12.56 9.53
C ALA A 52 2.73 -12.00 8.82
N ALA A 53 3.47 -12.84 8.09
CA ALA A 53 4.58 -12.40 7.25
C ALA A 53 4.11 -11.50 6.10
N SER A 54 3.01 -11.82 5.41
CA SER A 54 2.46 -10.92 4.38
C SER A 54 1.98 -9.58 4.97
N ALA A 55 1.38 -9.58 6.16
CA ALA A 55 0.99 -8.35 6.85
C ALA A 55 2.20 -7.54 7.35
N ASP A 56 3.31 -8.21 7.72
CA ASP A 56 4.61 -7.59 7.99
C ASP A 56 5.16 -6.90 6.74
N ASP A 57 5.18 -7.61 5.61
CA ASP A 57 5.66 -7.09 4.33
C ASP A 57 4.87 -5.87 3.88
N VAL A 58 3.54 -5.85 4.06
CA VAL A 58 2.70 -4.68 3.75
C VAL A 58 3.18 -3.42 4.47
N VAL A 59 3.48 -3.52 5.78
CA VAL A 59 3.82 -2.38 6.63
C VAL A 59 5.29 -1.99 6.51
N GLU A 60 6.20 -2.96 6.50
CA GLU A 60 7.64 -2.72 6.61
C GLU A 60 8.32 -2.58 5.23
N ARG A 61 7.69 -3.03 4.15
CA ARG A 61 8.33 -3.10 2.83
C ARG A 61 7.47 -2.54 1.70
N SER A 62 6.33 -3.14 1.41
CA SER A 62 5.57 -2.87 0.20
C SER A 62 4.91 -1.49 0.22
N GLN A 63 4.37 -1.03 1.36
CA GLN A 63 3.86 0.33 1.45
C GLN A 63 4.96 1.39 1.39
N PRO A 64 6.07 1.30 2.16
CA PRO A 64 7.16 2.26 2.03
C PRO A 64 7.70 2.37 0.61
N LEU A 65 7.82 1.26 -0.13
CA LEU A 65 8.27 1.29 -1.52
C LEU A 65 7.27 1.97 -2.46
N SER A 66 5.97 1.71 -2.32
CA SER A 66 4.93 2.41 -3.10
C SER A 66 4.90 3.91 -2.77
N ALA A 67 5.02 4.27 -1.49
CA ALA A 67 5.10 5.66 -1.05
C ALA A 67 6.36 6.38 -1.54
N ASP A 68 7.52 5.71 -1.53
CA ASP A 68 8.77 6.24 -2.09
C ASP A 68 8.62 6.45 -3.61
N ALA A 69 8.00 5.51 -4.33
CA ALA A 69 7.76 5.65 -5.78
C ALA A 69 6.83 6.83 -6.11
N ALA A 70 5.73 7.01 -5.34
CA ALA A 70 4.88 8.19 -5.44
C ALA A 70 5.65 9.48 -5.07
N GLY A 71 6.56 9.42 -4.11
CA GLY A 71 7.46 10.50 -3.74
C GLY A 71 8.37 10.91 -4.89
N ILE A 72 9.03 9.96 -5.56
CA ILE A 72 9.88 10.22 -6.74
C ILE A 72 9.08 10.94 -7.82
N TYR A 73 7.91 10.41 -8.19
CA TYR A 73 7.07 11.01 -9.23
C TYR A 73 6.69 12.45 -8.85
N ARG A 74 6.15 12.66 -7.65
CA ARG A 74 5.73 14.00 -7.21
C ARG A 74 6.90 14.98 -7.17
N SER A 75 8.05 14.59 -6.62
CA SER A 75 9.24 15.45 -6.57
C SER A 75 9.75 15.83 -7.96
N LEU A 76 9.71 14.91 -8.93
CA LEU A 76 10.08 15.24 -10.31
C LEU A 76 9.11 16.23 -10.97
N ALA A 77 7.80 16.04 -10.75
CA ALA A 77 6.78 16.94 -11.28
C ALA A 77 6.83 18.33 -10.61
N ASP A 78 7.07 18.38 -9.29
CA ASP A 78 7.19 19.62 -8.51
C ASP A 78 8.44 20.41 -8.93
N ALA A 79 9.57 19.71 -9.10
CA ALA A 79 10.78 20.32 -9.66
C ALA A 79 10.53 20.95 -11.05
N ASP A 80 9.77 20.28 -11.94
CA ASP A 80 9.49 20.83 -13.27
C ASP A 80 8.58 22.05 -13.23
N ALA A 81 7.53 22.01 -12.40
CA ALA A 81 6.65 23.14 -12.17
C ALA A 81 7.39 24.34 -11.56
N ALA A 82 8.28 24.09 -10.60
CA ALA A 82 9.14 25.10 -9.98
C ALA A 82 10.14 25.68 -10.98
N ALA A 83 10.79 24.85 -11.80
CA ALA A 83 11.72 25.31 -12.82
C ALA A 83 11.05 26.19 -13.88
N ALA A 84 9.86 25.81 -14.34
CA ALA A 84 9.07 26.61 -15.29
C ALA A 84 8.60 27.94 -14.66
N SER A 85 8.11 27.90 -13.41
CA SER A 85 7.68 29.10 -12.66
C SER A 85 8.86 30.07 -12.45
N GLY A 86 10.00 29.54 -12.03
CA GLY A 86 11.21 30.32 -11.75
C GLY A 86 11.80 30.94 -13.01
N PHE A 87 11.76 30.22 -14.13
CA PHE A 87 12.17 30.76 -15.42
C PHE A 87 11.23 31.89 -15.88
N LEU A 88 9.92 31.71 -15.71
CA LEU A 88 8.90 32.68 -16.11
C LEU A 88 8.97 33.99 -15.31
N ALA A 89 9.41 33.93 -14.04
CA ALA A 89 9.67 35.12 -13.22
C ALA A 89 10.80 36.03 -13.74
N GLY A 90 11.58 35.57 -14.74
CA GLY A 90 12.57 36.37 -15.44
C GLY A 90 14.00 36.21 -14.90
N PRO A 91 14.91 37.17 -15.18
CA PRO A 91 16.33 37.05 -14.88
C PRO A 91 16.66 36.88 -13.38
N GLN A 92 15.79 37.36 -12.49
CA GLN A 92 15.92 37.21 -11.05
C GLN A 92 14.87 36.23 -10.54
N GLU A 93 15.18 34.94 -10.63
CA GLU A 93 14.35 33.87 -10.07
C GLU A 93 14.17 34.10 -8.55
N PRO A 94 12.92 34.08 -8.03
CA PRO A 94 12.67 34.15 -6.60
C PRO A 94 13.38 33.02 -5.85
N ARG A 95 14.10 33.36 -4.77
CA ARG A 95 14.88 32.38 -3.99
C ARG A 95 14.04 31.22 -3.49
N THR A 96 12.81 31.48 -3.06
CA THR A 96 11.88 30.46 -2.57
C THR A 96 11.53 29.41 -3.63
N VAL A 97 11.38 29.81 -4.89
CA VAL A 97 11.09 28.90 -6.01
C VAL A 97 12.33 28.07 -6.35
N HIS A 98 13.50 28.70 -6.36
CA HIS A 98 14.77 28.01 -6.57
C HIS A 98 15.06 26.97 -5.46
N ASP A 99 14.87 27.35 -4.19
CA ASP A 99 15.09 26.47 -3.04
C ASP A 99 14.12 25.26 -3.06
N GLN A 100 12.88 25.48 -3.48
CA GLN A 100 11.91 24.41 -3.69
C GLN A 100 12.36 23.43 -4.79
N TYR A 101 12.79 23.95 -5.96
CA TYR A 101 13.37 23.12 -7.02
C TYR A 101 14.53 22.25 -6.53
N VAL A 102 15.49 22.85 -5.81
CA VAL A 102 16.66 22.11 -5.30
C VAL A 102 16.22 21.01 -4.34
N LYS A 103 15.33 21.34 -3.41
CA LYS A 103 14.78 20.39 -2.44
C LYS A 103 14.10 19.21 -3.14
N ASP A 104 13.34 19.45 -4.20
CA ASP A 104 12.63 18.39 -4.92
C ASP A 104 13.59 17.50 -5.71
N ILE A 105 14.64 18.05 -6.32
CA ILE A 105 15.69 17.26 -6.98
C ILE A 105 16.48 16.41 -5.96
N GLU A 106 16.81 16.98 -4.80
CA GLU A 106 17.48 16.25 -3.71
C GLU A 106 16.59 15.12 -3.18
N GLU A 107 15.31 15.39 -2.98
CA GLU A 107 14.34 14.40 -2.50
C GLU A 107 14.15 13.26 -3.52
N ALA A 108 13.95 13.59 -4.80
CA ALA A 108 13.88 12.59 -5.87
C ALA A 108 15.14 11.71 -5.91
N SER A 109 16.32 12.33 -5.81
CA SER A 109 17.61 11.62 -5.80
C SER A 109 17.74 10.69 -4.59
N ARG A 110 17.36 11.17 -3.40
CA ARG A 110 17.38 10.39 -2.15
C ARG A 110 16.45 9.19 -2.24
N LEU A 111 15.23 9.38 -2.74
CA LEU A 111 14.26 8.31 -2.90
C LEU A 111 14.67 7.31 -3.99
N LEU A 112 15.28 7.76 -5.09
CA LEU A 112 15.84 6.87 -6.12
C LEU A 112 16.93 5.96 -5.57
N VAL A 113 17.85 6.50 -4.74
CA VAL A 113 18.88 5.69 -4.07
C VAL A 113 18.24 4.66 -3.15
N LYS A 114 17.24 5.06 -2.36
CA LYS A 114 16.50 4.16 -1.47
C LYS A 114 15.77 3.05 -2.24
N ALA A 115 15.11 3.40 -3.35
CA ALA A 115 14.41 2.46 -4.21
C ALA A 115 15.38 1.47 -4.88
N ALA A 116 16.53 1.96 -5.37
CA ALA A 116 17.58 1.13 -5.97
C ALA A 116 18.16 0.12 -4.98
N ALA A 117 18.38 0.51 -3.72
CA ALA A 117 18.90 -0.38 -2.69
C ALA A 117 17.97 -1.56 -2.35
N ASN A 118 16.68 -1.44 -2.66
CA ASN A 118 15.64 -2.41 -2.31
C ASN A 118 15.01 -3.12 -3.53
N THR A 119 15.56 -2.88 -4.72
CA THR A 119 15.01 -3.37 -5.99
C THR A 119 16.07 -4.07 -6.82
N ASP A 120 15.77 -5.29 -7.27
CA ASP A 120 16.65 -6.01 -8.21
C ASP A 120 16.61 -5.33 -9.59
N ALA A 121 17.78 -5.04 -10.15
CA ALA A 121 17.98 -4.38 -11.43
C ALA A 121 17.33 -5.13 -12.61
N ALA A 122 17.17 -6.45 -12.53
CA ALA A 122 16.52 -7.24 -13.58
C ALA A 122 14.99 -7.04 -13.63
N THR A 123 14.38 -6.50 -12.57
CA THR A 123 12.93 -6.28 -12.50
C THR A 123 12.48 -5.08 -13.33
N THR A 124 11.17 -4.97 -13.58
CA THR A 124 10.60 -3.78 -14.23
C THR A 124 10.92 -2.51 -13.46
N SER A 125 10.73 -2.53 -12.13
CA SER A 125 11.08 -1.40 -11.26
C SER A 125 12.55 -1.03 -11.36
N GLY A 126 13.46 -2.02 -11.41
CA GLY A 126 14.90 -1.79 -11.56
C GLY A 126 15.28 -1.07 -12.87
N ARG A 127 14.60 -1.41 -13.98
CA ARG A 127 14.79 -0.72 -15.26
C ARG A 127 14.29 0.72 -15.22
N GLU A 128 13.11 0.98 -14.64
CA GLU A 128 12.60 2.35 -14.54
C GLU A 128 13.48 3.22 -13.62
N ILE A 129 13.96 2.68 -12.49
CA ILE A 129 14.93 3.36 -11.62
C ILE A 129 16.21 3.71 -12.39
N THR A 130 16.67 2.83 -13.28
CA THR A 130 17.85 3.08 -14.13
C THR A 130 17.59 4.26 -15.08
N THR A 131 16.45 4.25 -15.79
CA THR A 131 16.04 5.37 -16.66
C THR A 131 16.01 6.70 -15.90
N LEU A 132 15.42 6.71 -14.70
CA LEU A 132 15.34 7.90 -13.85
C LEU A 132 16.72 8.38 -13.41
N ASN A 133 17.59 7.47 -12.95
CA ASN A 133 18.95 7.80 -12.53
C ASN A 133 19.83 8.36 -13.67
N GLU A 134 19.63 7.89 -14.90
CA GLU A 134 20.38 8.40 -16.05
C GLU A 134 19.81 9.71 -16.60
N GLY A 135 18.49 9.91 -16.52
CA GLY A 135 17.82 11.08 -17.06
C GLY A 135 17.87 12.29 -16.12
N LEU A 136 17.81 12.10 -14.80
CA LEU A 136 17.77 13.20 -13.83
C LEU A 136 18.99 14.15 -13.90
N PRO A 137 20.25 13.66 -14.03
CA PRO A 137 21.41 14.53 -14.22
C PRO A 137 21.38 15.30 -15.54
N ARG A 138 20.82 14.71 -16.60
CA ARG A 138 20.67 15.38 -17.91
C ARG A 138 19.64 16.51 -17.83
N TYR A 139 18.51 16.24 -17.17
CA TYR A 139 17.46 17.21 -16.92
C TYR A 139 17.98 18.41 -16.13
N THR A 140 18.59 18.18 -14.96
CA THR A 140 19.15 19.23 -14.11
C THR A 140 20.20 20.06 -14.84
N GLY A 141 21.07 19.42 -15.63
CA GLY A 141 22.03 20.13 -16.49
C GLY A 141 21.40 21.05 -17.54
N LEU A 142 20.22 20.71 -18.07
CA LEU A 142 19.49 21.56 -19.01
C LEU A 142 18.81 22.74 -18.29
N ILE A 143 18.22 22.52 -17.12
CA ILE A 143 17.62 23.58 -16.29
C ILE A 143 18.65 24.62 -15.91
N GLU A 144 19.85 24.22 -15.49
CA GLU A 144 20.90 25.16 -15.12
C GLU A 144 21.40 25.99 -16.33
N ARG A 145 21.46 25.38 -17.52
CA ARG A 145 21.74 26.12 -18.76
C ARG A 145 20.62 27.11 -19.10
N ALA A 146 19.37 26.71 -18.92
CA ALA A 146 18.21 27.57 -19.12
C ALA A 146 18.27 28.78 -18.19
N ARG A 147 18.48 28.56 -16.88
CA ARG A 147 18.63 29.62 -15.86
C ARG A 147 19.80 30.55 -16.16
N ALA A 148 20.97 30.01 -16.50
CA ALA A 148 22.14 30.81 -16.83
C ALA A 148 21.91 31.72 -18.05
N ALA A 149 21.24 31.21 -19.08
CA ALA A 149 20.84 31.99 -20.25
C ALA A 149 19.74 33.02 -19.92
N ASN A 150 18.77 32.67 -19.07
CA ASN A 150 17.71 33.58 -18.62
C ASN A 150 18.26 34.79 -17.85
N ARG A 151 19.25 34.56 -16.98
CA ARG A 151 19.99 35.63 -16.27
C ARG A 151 20.68 36.61 -17.22
N GLN A 152 21.06 36.16 -18.40
CA GLN A 152 21.69 36.97 -19.44
C GLN A 152 20.68 37.57 -20.44
N GLY A 153 19.38 37.30 -20.27
CA GLY A 153 18.33 37.74 -21.19
C GLY A 153 18.39 37.07 -22.57
N LEU A 154 19.08 35.91 -22.68
CA LEU A 154 19.24 35.22 -23.95
C LEU A 154 18.01 34.37 -24.28
N PRO A 155 17.39 34.52 -25.47
CA PRO A 155 16.23 33.72 -25.89
C PRO A 155 16.47 32.21 -25.87
N LEU A 156 17.74 31.79 -25.99
CA LEU A 156 18.15 30.38 -25.92
C LEU A 156 17.77 29.71 -24.59
N GLY A 157 17.61 30.47 -23.51
CA GLY A 157 17.17 29.93 -22.22
C GLY A 157 15.83 29.21 -22.31
N GLY A 158 14.87 29.80 -23.03
CA GLY A 158 13.55 29.20 -23.21
C GLY A 158 13.60 27.90 -24.02
N ALA A 159 14.54 27.78 -24.97
CA ALA A 159 14.74 26.55 -25.72
C ALA A 159 15.31 25.43 -24.84
N TYR A 160 16.27 25.73 -23.96
CA TYR A 160 16.78 24.75 -22.99
C TYR A 160 15.70 24.30 -22.01
N LEU A 161 14.88 25.22 -21.49
CA LEU A 161 13.77 24.88 -20.59
C LEU A 161 12.77 23.94 -21.28
N ARG A 162 12.33 24.27 -22.50
CA ARG A 162 11.37 23.43 -23.24
C ARG A 162 11.95 22.05 -23.54
N TYR A 163 13.24 21.95 -23.86
CA TYR A 163 13.89 20.66 -24.06
C TYR A 163 14.01 19.86 -22.75
N ALA A 164 14.29 20.53 -21.62
CA ALA A 164 14.27 19.89 -20.30
C ALA A 164 12.88 19.36 -19.94
N ASN A 165 11.83 20.17 -20.12
CA ASN A 165 10.45 19.74 -19.90
C ASN A 165 10.03 18.61 -20.85
N GLN A 166 10.49 18.61 -22.11
CA GLN A 166 10.26 17.48 -23.02
C GLN A 166 10.90 16.18 -22.48
N GLN A 167 12.09 16.26 -21.91
CA GLN A 167 12.73 15.12 -21.25
C GLN A 167 11.98 14.70 -19.99
N MET A 168 11.50 15.66 -19.21
CA MET A 168 10.71 15.40 -18.01
C MET A 168 9.38 14.71 -18.34
N SER A 169 8.56 15.33 -19.18
CA SER A 169 7.23 14.85 -19.58
C SER A 169 7.26 13.60 -20.47
N GLY A 170 8.26 13.46 -21.33
CA GLY A 170 8.37 12.35 -22.29
C GLY A 170 9.08 11.11 -21.78
N GLU A 171 9.98 11.25 -20.79
CA GLU A 171 10.85 10.16 -20.33
C GLU A 171 10.78 9.95 -18.81
N LEU A 172 11.06 10.98 -18.02
CA LEU A 172 11.19 10.85 -16.56
C LEU A 172 9.84 10.60 -15.86
N LEU A 173 8.83 11.44 -16.08
CA LEU A 173 7.51 11.25 -15.46
C LEU A 173 6.86 9.94 -15.89
N PRO A 174 6.87 9.53 -17.17
CA PRO A 174 6.38 8.21 -17.57
C PRO A 174 7.15 7.04 -16.94
N ALA A 175 8.47 7.16 -16.75
CA ALA A 175 9.25 6.14 -16.04
C ALA A 175 8.88 6.06 -14.55
N ALA A 176 8.72 7.21 -13.90
CA ALA A 176 8.25 7.29 -12.52
C ALA A 176 6.83 6.72 -12.36
N GLU A 177 5.95 6.94 -13.34
CA GLU A 177 4.60 6.39 -13.37
C GLU A 177 4.62 4.86 -13.46
N ARG A 178 5.43 4.30 -14.36
CA ARG A 178 5.57 2.84 -14.49
C ARG A 178 6.20 2.22 -13.24
N LEU A 179 7.15 2.89 -12.61
CA LEU A 179 7.71 2.48 -11.32
C LEU A 179 6.62 2.47 -10.24
N TYR A 180 5.85 3.55 -10.12
CA TYR A 180 4.76 3.67 -9.17
C TYR A 180 3.70 2.57 -9.37
N ALA A 181 3.24 2.36 -10.61
CA ALA A 181 2.29 1.30 -10.94
C ALA A 181 2.82 -0.11 -10.60
N ALA A 182 4.11 -0.37 -10.81
CA ALA A 182 4.73 -1.65 -10.46
C ALA A 182 4.77 -1.91 -8.95
N GLU A 183 5.09 -0.89 -8.15
CA GLU A 183 5.12 -1.00 -6.68
C GLU A 183 3.72 -1.06 -6.07
N THR A 184 2.77 -0.25 -6.54
CA THR A 184 1.37 -0.32 -6.09
C THR A 184 0.74 -1.67 -6.44
N GLY A 185 1.02 -2.20 -7.63
CA GLY A 185 0.57 -3.55 -8.00
C GLY A 185 1.19 -4.67 -7.15
N ARG A 186 2.37 -4.45 -6.55
CA ARG A 186 2.99 -5.38 -5.59
C ARG A 186 2.29 -5.31 -4.24
N LEU A 187 2.07 -4.09 -3.72
CA LEU A 187 1.31 -3.85 -2.50
C LEU A 187 -0.09 -4.50 -2.55
N ASP A 188 -0.78 -4.40 -3.69
CA ASP A 188 -2.09 -5.04 -3.92
C ASP A 188 -2.05 -6.57 -3.83
N ARG A 189 -0.96 -7.20 -4.28
CA ARG A 189 -0.81 -8.66 -4.21
C ARG A 189 -0.56 -9.11 -2.78
N ASP A 190 0.31 -8.41 -2.05
CA ASP A 190 0.64 -8.72 -0.66
C ASP A 190 -0.58 -8.52 0.25
N HIS A 191 -1.36 -7.45 0.04
CA HIS A 191 -2.64 -7.24 0.71
C HIS A 191 -3.66 -8.35 0.46
N ARG A 192 -3.80 -8.80 -0.80
CA ARG A 192 -4.74 -9.88 -1.13
C ARG A 192 -4.32 -11.21 -0.52
N ALA A 193 -3.02 -11.50 -0.47
CA ALA A 193 -2.49 -12.68 0.20
C ALA A 193 -2.76 -12.63 1.71
N ALA A 194 -2.56 -11.48 2.36
CA ALA A 194 -2.84 -11.30 3.79
C ALA A 194 -4.33 -11.48 4.15
N ARG A 195 -5.26 -11.09 3.25
CA ARG A 195 -6.73 -11.18 3.48
C ARG A 195 -7.35 -12.57 3.23
N ALA A 196 -6.61 -13.54 2.70
CA ALA A 196 -7.15 -14.84 2.32
C ALA A 196 -7.59 -15.69 3.54
N TRP A 197 -8.77 -16.31 3.51
CA TRP A 197 -9.28 -17.10 4.64
C TRP A 197 -8.49 -18.41 4.86
N PRO A 198 -8.20 -18.82 6.12
CA PRO A 198 -7.50 -20.08 6.43
C PRO A 198 -8.47 -21.27 6.47
N TRP A 199 -9.04 -21.60 5.30
CA TRP A 199 -10.05 -22.66 5.20
C TRP A 199 -9.58 -24.00 5.76
N PHE A 200 -8.28 -24.31 5.66
CA PHE A 200 -7.72 -25.57 6.18
C PHE A 200 -7.70 -25.60 7.70
N SER A 201 -7.18 -24.55 8.35
CA SER A 201 -7.17 -24.44 9.82
C SER A 201 -8.58 -24.51 10.41
N LEU A 202 -9.53 -23.78 9.83
CA LEU A 202 -10.95 -23.83 10.25
C LEU A 202 -11.53 -25.24 10.09
N GLY A 203 -11.31 -25.89 8.95
CA GLY A 203 -11.79 -27.25 8.71
C GLY A 203 -11.20 -28.26 9.71
N VAL A 204 -9.89 -28.22 9.94
CA VAL A 204 -9.21 -29.11 10.89
C VAL A 204 -9.69 -28.88 12.32
N GLY A 205 -9.89 -27.62 12.72
CA GLY A 205 -10.40 -27.29 14.06
C GLY A 205 -11.82 -27.77 14.29
N VAL A 206 -12.73 -27.59 13.31
CA VAL A 206 -14.10 -28.12 13.39
C VAL A 206 -14.12 -29.64 13.51
N ILE A 207 -13.27 -30.33 12.74
CA ILE A 207 -13.10 -31.78 12.83
C ILE A 207 -12.58 -32.17 14.23
N ALA A 208 -11.57 -31.48 14.75
CA ALA A 208 -11.00 -31.75 16.07
C ALA A 208 -12.05 -31.59 17.19
N LEU A 209 -12.86 -30.53 17.16
CA LEU A 209 -13.97 -30.35 18.09
C LEU A 209 -15.03 -31.45 17.96
N GLY A 210 -15.38 -31.83 16.73
CA GLY A 210 -16.34 -32.92 16.48
C GLY A 210 -15.88 -34.25 17.07
N VAL A 211 -14.59 -34.59 16.92
CA VAL A 211 -14.02 -35.82 17.48
C VAL A 211 -13.90 -35.75 19.01
N LEU A 212 -13.53 -34.60 19.58
CA LEU A 212 -13.53 -34.38 21.04
C LEU A 212 -14.93 -34.54 21.64
N PHE A 213 -15.95 -33.94 21.01
CA PHE A 213 -17.35 -34.06 21.44
C PHE A 213 -17.84 -35.51 21.34
N TRP A 214 -17.53 -36.20 20.25
CA TRP A 214 -17.87 -37.62 20.10
C TRP A 214 -17.22 -38.48 21.20
N ALA A 215 -15.95 -38.24 21.52
CA ALA A 215 -15.23 -38.96 22.57
C ALA A 215 -15.84 -38.71 23.97
N GLN A 216 -16.23 -37.46 24.27
CA GLN A 216 -16.93 -37.11 25.50
C GLN A 216 -18.32 -37.77 25.57
N ARG A 217 -19.12 -37.71 24.50
CA ARG A 217 -20.47 -38.31 24.44
C ARG A 217 -20.42 -39.84 24.56
N ARG A 218 -19.43 -40.48 23.94
CA ARG A 218 -19.20 -41.93 24.08
C ARG A 218 -18.87 -42.31 25.52
N ASN A 219 -17.99 -41.55 26.18
CA ASN A 219 -17.64 -41.77 27.57
C ASN A 219 -18.86 -41.60 28.49
N TYR A 220 -19.65 -40.54 28.28
CA TYR A 220 -20.87 -40.30 29.04
C TYR A 220 -21.87 -41.45 28.90
N ARG A 221 -22.18 -41.88 27.67
CA ARG A 221 -23.14 -42.97 27.40
C ARG A 221 -22.70 -44.34 27.90
N ARG A 222 -21.39 -44.62 27.96
CA ARG A 222 -20.90 -45.93 28.43
C ARG A 222 -20.63 -46.00 29.93
N THR A 223 -20.33 -44.87 30.58
CA THR A 223 -19.90 -44.87 31.99
C THR A 223 -20.78 -44.04 32.93
N ASN A 224 -21.85 -43.39 32.44
CA ASN A 224 -22.80 -42.56 33.22
C ASN A 224 -22.17 -41.51 34.16
N ARG A 225 -20.89 -41.14 33.95
CA ARG A 225 -20.15 -40.15 34.76
C ARG A 225 -19.87 -38.87 33.99
N VAL A 226 -19.93 -37.75 34.71
CA VAL A 226 -20.30 -36.42 34.22
C VAL A 226 -19.09 -35.56 33.78
N LEU A 227 -18.23 -36.05 32.89
CA LEU A 227 -17.09 -35.35 32.23
C LEU A 227 -15.69 -35.68 32.78
N ASN A 228 -14.74 -35.87 31.86
CA ASN A 228 -13.31 -36.02 32.16
C ASN A 228 -12.65 -34.64 32.08
N HIS A 229 -12.14 -34.14 33.21
CA HIS A 229 -11.52 -32.82 33.31
C HIS A 229 -10.42 -32.57 32.26
N GLY A 230 -9.62 -33.58 31.89
CA GLY A 230 -8.59 -33.42 30.86
C GLY A 230 -9.14 -33.29 29.44
N LEU A 231 -10.23 -33.99 29.13
CA LEU A 231 -10.95 -33.81 27.86
C LEU A 231 -11.67 -32.46 27.81
N VAL A 232 -12.19 -31.98 28.94
CA VAL A 232 -12.82 -30.64 29.02
C VAL A 232 -11.76 -29.55 28.81
N ALA A 233 -10.60 -29.67 29.45
CA ALA A 233 -9.49 -28.73 29.25
C ALA A 233 -8.99 -28.75 27.79
N ALA A 234 -8.88 -29.92 27.16
CA ALA A 234 -8.52 -30.03 25.74
C ALA A 234 -9.57 -29.39 24.82
N THR A 235 -10.86 -29.61 25.08
CA THR A 235 -11.94 -28.94 24.34
C THR A 235 -11.91 -27.43 24.56
N ALA A 236 -11.71 -26.95 25.79
CA ALA A 236 -11.62 -25.53 26.09
C ALA A 236 -10.45 -24.88 25.35
N ALA A 237 -9.26 -25.51 25.34
CA ALA A 237 -8.11 -25.03 24.59
C ALA A 237 -8.39 -24.96 23.07
N ALA A 238 -9.03 -25.99 22.50
CA ALA A 238 -9.40 -26.01 21.08
C ALA A 238 -10.47 -24.96 20.72
N VAL A 239 -11.47 -24.74 21.60
CA VAL A 239 -12.48 -23.69 21.42
C VAL A 239 -11.86 -22.31 21.51
N VAL A 240 -11.00 -22.05 22.51
CA VAL A 240 -10.29 -20.77 22.63
C VAL A 240 -9.43 -20.50 21.39
N LEU A 241 -8.70 -21.50 20.90
CA LEU A 241 -7.90 -21.36 19.68
C LEU A 241 -8.76 -21.08 18.45
N LEU A 242 -9.89 -21.77 18.28
CA LEU A 242 -10.82 -21.52 17.17
C LEU A 242 -11.48 -20.16 17.24
N LEU A 243 -11.90 -19.72 18.43
CA LEU A 243 -12.47 -18.40 18.63
C LEU A 243 -11.44 -17.30 18.38
N TRP A 244 -10.22 -17.46 18.89
CA TRP A 244 -9.14 -16.51 18.64
C TRP A 244 -8.79 -16.47 17.15
N LEU A 245 -8.71 -17.62 16.47
CA LEU A 245 -8.51 -17.67 15.03
C LEU A 245 -9.61 -16.91 14.27
N ALA A 246 -10.88 -17.16 14.60
CA ALA A 246 -12.02 -16.56 13.94
C ALA A 246 -12.07 -15.04 14.17
N VAL A 247 -11.94 -14.60 15.43
CA VAL A 247 -11.98 -13.17 15.81
C VAL A 247 -10.76 -12.44 15.26
N GLY A 248 -9.56 -12.99 15.45
CA GLY A 248 -8.32 -12.37 14.96
C GLY A 248 -8.30 -12.20 13.45
N HIS A 249 -8.84 -13.16 12.69
CA HIS A 249 -9.01 -12.98 11.25
C HIS A 249 -10.14 -12.03 10.85
N MET A 250 -11.22 -11.98 11.61
CA MET A 250 -12.30 -11.04 11.33
C MET A 250 -11.80 -9.59 11.51
N VAL A 251 -11.08 -9.32 12.60
CA VAL A 251 -10.43 -8.03 12.87
C VAL A 251 -9.38 -7.73 11.79
N ALA A 252 -8.40 -8.62 11.57
CA ALA A 252 -7.38 -8.41 10.56
C ALA A 252 -7.95 -8.18 9.15
N ARG A 253 -9.05 -8.86 8.79
CA ARG A 253 -9.72 -8.65 7.50
C ARG A 253 -10.43 -7.31 7.43
N SER A 254 -11.07 -6.87 8.51
CA SER A 254 -11.71 -5.56 8.60
C SER A 254 -10.67 -4.47 8.43
N ASP A 255 -9.61 -4.50 9.25
CA ASP A 255 -8.58 -3.47 9.28
C ASP A 255 -7.79 -3.44 7.96
N LEU A 256 -7.48 -4.60 7.36
CA LEU A 256 -6.83 -4.64 6.04
C LEU A 256 -7.78 -4.30 4.88
N ALA A 257 -9.10 -4.40 5.06
CA ALA A 257 -10.06 -3.92 4.07
C ALA A 257 -10.22 -2.40 4.16
N GLU A 258 -10.21 -1.86 5.36
CA GLU A 258 -10.18 -0.42 5.64
C GLU A 258 -8.90 0.21 5.09
N ALA A 259 -7.73 -0.41 5.33
CA ALA A 259 -6.45 0.03 4.75
C ALA A 259 -6.45 0.05 3.21
N ASP A 260 -7.15 -0.87 2.55
CA ASP A 260 -7.31 -0.91 1.08
C ASP A 260 -8.27 0.20 0.60
N SER A 261 -9.47 0.28 1.16
CA SER A 261 -10.51 1.19 0.65
C SER A 261 -10.38 2.64 1.09
N HIS A 262 -10.01 2.90 2.35
CA HIS A 262 -9.80 4.25 2.88
C HIS A 262 -8.39 4.70 2.49
N GLY A 263 -7.36 3.96 2.90
CA GLY A 263 -5.98 4.36 2.65
C GLY A 263 -5.52 4.23 1.18
N GLN A 264 -5.30 3.00 0.71
CA GLN A 264 -4.51 2.77 -0.50
C GLN A 264 -5.16 3.32 -1.78
N ARG A 265 -6.46 3.07 -1.98
CA ARG A 265 -7.18 3.53 -3.18
C ARG A 265 -7.34 5.04 -3.20
N SER A 266 -7.64 5.66 -2.06
CA SER A 266 -7.73 7.12 -1.95
C SER A 266 -6.37 7.76 -2.22
N MET A 267 -5.30 7.24 -1.60
CA MET A 267 -3.94 7.69 -1.87
C MET A 267 -3.55 7.59 -3.34
N ASP A 268 -3.99 6.55 -4.05
CA ASP A 268 -3.66 6.34 -5.45
C ASP A 268 -4.27 7.42 -6.36
N VAL A 269 -5.56 7.72 -6.20
CA VAL A 269 -6.22 8.81 -6.95
C VAL A 269 -5.72 10.19 -6.52
N LEU A 270 -5.43 10.40 -5.23
CA LEU A 270 -4.91 11.67 -4.73
C LEU A 270 -3.47 11.94 -5.20
N ASN A 271 -2.63 10.91 -5.28
CA ASN A 271 -1.28 11.05 -5.84
C ASN A 271 -1.36 11.40 -7.33
N ARG A 272 -2.25 10.75 -8.11
CA ARG A 272 -2.48 11.11 -9.51
C ARG A 272 -3.00 12.54 -9.66
N ALA A 273 -3.99 12.95 -8.87
CA ALA A 273 -4.47 14.33 -8.84
C ALA A 273 -3.32 15.31 -8.58
N ARG A 274 -2.46 15.05 -7.57
CA ARG A 274 -1.32 15.93 -7.28
C ARG A 274 -0.30 15.96 -8.41
N ILE A 275 -0.06 14.84 -9.08
CA ILE A 275 0.84 14.81 -10.25
C ILE A 275 0.24 15.61 -11.41
N ASP A 276 -1.04 15.46 -11.69
CA ASP A 276 -1.70 16.16 -12.79
C ASP A 276 -1.80 17.66 -12.54
N SER A 277 -1.98 18.09 -11.29
CA SER A 277 -1.90 19.52 -10.94
C SER A 277 -0.51 20.10 -11.14
N LEU A 278 0.56 19.35 -10.81
CA LEU A 278 1.94 19.77 -11.04
C LEU A 278 2.28 19.85 -12.54
N LYS A 279 1.86 18.86 -13.33
CA LYS A 279 1.99 18.89 -14.80
C LYS A 279 1.25 20.09 -15.39
N ALA A 280 -0.01 20.28 -15.02
CA ALA A 280 -0.79 21.44 -15.47
C ALA A 280 -0.11 22.77 -15.10
N ARG A 281 0.51 22.87 -13.92
CA ARG A 281 1.25 24.09 -13.54
C ARG A 281 2.50 24.30 -14.40
N ALA A 282 3.24 23.24 -14.70
CA ALA A 282 4.39 23.32 -15.60
C ALA A 282 3.94 23.75 -17.01
N ASP A 283 2.89 23.13 -17.56
CA ASP A 283 2.36 23.42 -18.89
C ASP A 283 1.81 24.84 -18.98
N GLU A 284 1.04 25.30 -17.99
CA GLU A 284 0.54 26.69 -17.91
C GLU A 284 1.67 27.70 -18.03
N ASN A 285 2.75 27.53 -17.26
CA ASN A 285 3.90 28.42 -17.34
C ASN A 285 4.59 28.35 -18.71
N LEU A 286 4.65 27.16 -19.31
CA LEU A 286 5.27 26.94 -20.60
C LEU A 286 4.45 27.51 -21.76
N THR A 287 3.13 27.70 -21.62
CA THR A 287 2.34 28.47 -22.60
C THR A 287 2.94 29.86 -22.82
N VAL A 288 3.29 30.53 -21.72
CA VAL A 288 3.85 31.90 -21.72
C VAL A 288 5.33 31.91 -22.10
N VAL A 289 6.10 30.90 -21.69
CA VAL A 289 7.53 30.81 -22.08
C VAL A 289 7.68 30.48 -23.57
N ALA A 290 6.84 29.60 -24.11
CA ALA A 290 6.87 29.20 -25.50
C ALA A 290 6.21 30.22 -26.43
N ARG A 291 5.20 30.97 -25.96
CA ARG A 291 4.44 31.97 -26.74
C ARG A 291 3.93 31.43 -28.08
N GLY A 292 3.34 30.22 -28.08
CA GLY A 292 2.84 29.60 -29.32
C GLY A 292 3.92 28.96 -30.20
N ALA A 293 5.20 28.98 -29.81
CA ALA A 293 6.28 28.43 -30.64
C ALA A 293 6.29 26.89 -30.73
N VAL A 294 5.55 26.21 -29.85
CA VAL A 294 5.45 24.75 -29.85
C VAL A 294 4.00 24.37 -30.13
N LEU A 295 3.79 23.78 -31.30
CA LEU A 295 2.47 23.38 -31.76
C LEU A 295 2.24 21.89 -31.54
N THR A 296 0.97 21.50 -31.49
CA THR A 296 0.53 20.12 -31.59
C THR A 296 1.01 19.47 -32.90
N ALA A 297 1.00 18.13 -32.98
CA ALA A 297 1.50 17.40 -34.15
C ALA A 297 0.78 17.74 -35.46
N ASP A 298 -0.48 18.21 -35.38
CA ASP A 298 -1.27 18.69 -36.51
C ASP A 298 -0.98 20.17 -36.88
N GLY A 299 -0.15 20.86 -36.10
CA GLY A 299 0.29 22.23 -36.34
C GLY A 299 -0.78 23.30 -36.08
N LYS A 300 -1.86 22.97 -35.34
CA LYS A 300 -3.02 23.86 -35.22
C LYS A 300 -3.15 24.58 -33.89
N ASN A 301 -2.75 23.93 -32.79
CA ASN A 301 -2.95 24.44 -31.44
C ASN A 301 -1.61 24.59 -30.73
N ASP A 302 -1.54 25.48 -29.75
CA ASP A 302 -0.42 25.51 -28.81
C ASP A 302 -0.40 24.19 -28.01
N LYS A 303 0.77 23.55 -27.99
CA LYS A 303 0.94 22.24 -27.35
C LYS A 303 0.72 22.33 -25.84
N TYR A 304 1.28 23.34 -25.19
CA TYR A 304 1.22 23.47 -23.74
C TYR A 304 -0.18 23.85 -23.27
N GLU A 305 -0.92 24.65 -24.04
CA GLU A 305 -2.33 24.94 -23.76
C GLU A 305 -3.21 23.68 -23.88
N THR A 306 -2.92 22.85 -24.88
CA THR A 306 -3.59 21.57 -25.08
C THR A 306 -3.30 20.61 -23.93
N ASP A 307 -2.03 20.48 -23.54
CA ASP A 307 -1.58 19.61 -22.45
C ASP A 307 -2.12 20.10 -21.09
N TYR A 308 -2.12 21.41 -20.83
CA TYR A 308 -2.76 22.03 -19.66
C TYR A 308 -4.25 21.67 -19.59
N THR A 309 -4.99 21.85 -20.70
CA THR A 309 -6.43 21.54 -20.74
C THR A 309 -6.69 20.06 -20.46
N ALA A 310 -5.88 19.17 -21.04
CA ALA A 310 -5.97 17.73 -20.80
C ALA A 310 -5.63 17.37 -19.34
N GLY A 311 -4.56 17.96 -18.79
CA GLY A 311 -4.13 17.76 -17.40
C GLY A 311 -5.17 18.24 -16.39
N MET A 312 -5.76 19.42 -16.61
CA MET A 312 -6.82 19.94 -15.74
C MET A 312 -8.09 19.10 -15.79
N LYS A 313 -8.39 18.48 -16.94
CA LYS A 313 -9.48 17.51 -17.05
C LYS A 313 -9.18 16.24 -16.25
N ALA A 314 -7.99 15.65 -16.41
CA ALA A 314 -7.56 14.48 -15.66
C ALA A 314 -7.56 14.74 -14.15
N LEU A 315 -7.05 15.89 -13.71
CA LEU A 315 -7.11 16.36 -12.33
C LEU A 315 -8.55 16.40 -11.79
N GLY A 316 -9.49 16.94 -12.58
CA GLY A 316 -10.90 16.96 -12.19
C GLY A 316 -11.52 15.56 -12.07
N GLU A 317 -11.14 14.63 -12.96
CA GLU A 317 -11.59 13.23 -12.91
C GLU A 317 -11.04 12.50 -11.66
N GLU A 318 -9.76 12.69 -11.34
CA GLU A 318 -9.13 12.11 -10.14
C GLU A 318 -9.71 12.70 -8.84
N LEU A 319 -9.97 14.00 -8.78
CA LEU A 319 -10.62 14.63 -7.64
C LEU A 319 -12.07 14.15 -7.45
N ALA A 320 -12.81 13.93 -8.54
CA ALA A 320 -14.15 13.36 -8.48
C ALA A 320 -14.11 11.90 -7.98
N ALA A 321 -13.12 11.11 -8.41
CA ALA A 321 -12.90 9.76 -7.91
C ALA A 321 -12.54 9.75 -6.43
N ALA A 322 -11.67 10.66 -5.97
CA ALA A 322 -11.31 10.82 -4.57
C ALA A 322 -12.53 11.22 -3.71
N ALA A 323 -13.33 12.18 -4.16
CA ALA A 323 -14.54 12.60 -3.45
C ALA A 323 -15.53 11.43 -3.31
N LYS A 324 -15.72 10.65 -4.38
CA LYS A 324 -16.57 9.46 -4.33
C LYS A 324 -16.04 8.41 -3.37
N LEU A 325 -14.72 8.17 -3.32
CA LEU A 325 -14.13 7.23 -2.38
C LEU A 325 -14.35 7.68 -0.93
N ALA A 326 -14.18 8.97 -0.64
CA ALA A 326 -14.47 9.53 0.68
C ALA A 326 -15.95 9.35 1.07
N ASP A 327 -16.88 9.59 0.14
CA ASP A 327 -18.32 9.38 0.38
C ASP A 327 -18.67 7.89 0.59
N ASP A 328 -18.15 6.99 -0.26
CA ASP A 328 -18.40 5.55 -0.20
C ASP A 328 -17.85 4.92 1.11
N THR A 329 -16.80 5.52 1.67
CA THR A 329 -16.16 5.09 2.92
C THR A 329 -16.69 5.81 4.16
N GLY A 330 -17.40 6.93 3.98
CA GLY A 330 -17.86 7.79 5.07
C GLY A 330 -16.76 8.64 5.71
N ASP A 331 -15.62 8.82 5.03
CA ASP A 331 -14.50 9.64 5.49
C ASP A 331 -14.76 11.14 5.24
N ALA A 332 -15.56 11.74 6.10
CA ALA A 332 -15.87 13.16 6.04
C ALA A 332 -14.65 14.07 6.30
N GLU A 333 -13.62 13.59 7.01
CA GLU A 333 -12.42 14.40 7.27
C GLU A 333 -11.50 14.42 6.05
N GLY A 334 -11.27 13.26 5.40
CA GLY A 334 -10.54 13.17 4.14
C GLY A 334 -11.26 13.84 2.95
N GLY A 335 -12.60 13.85 2.95
CA GLY A 335 -13.38 14.53 1.91
C GLY A 335 -13.28 16.06 1.89
N LYS A 336 -13.03 16.72 3.04
CA LYS A 336 -12.91 18.19 3.14
C LYS A 336 -11.76 18.79 2.31
N PRO A 337 -10.51 18.30 2.40
CA PRO A 337 -9.43 18.80 1.57
C PRO A 337 -9.67 18.50 0.08
N VAL A 338 -10.29 17.37 -0.28
CA VAL A 338 -10.65 17.04 -1.67
C VAL A 338 -11.65 18.05 -2.26
N ALA A 339 -12.68 18.41 -1.47
CA ALA A 339 -13.63 19.45 -1.87
C ALA A 339 -12.96 20.83 -2.01
N SER A 340 -12.02 21.14 -1.11
CA SER A 340 -11.24 22.38 -1.17
C SER A 340 -10.36 22.44 -2.41
N ALA A 341 -9.68 21.35 -2.75
CA ALA A 341 -8.91 21.21 -3.98
C ALA A 341 -9.79 21.40 -5.23
N SER A 342 -10.96 20.74 -5.29
CA SER A 342 -11.91 20.85 -6.41
C SER A 342 -12.38 22.30 -6.65
N LYS A 343 -12.66 23.03 -5.56
CA LYS A 343 -13.01 24.45 -5.65
C LYS A 343 -11.84 25.28 -6.16
N ALA A 344 -10.63 25.04 -5.65
CA ALA A 344 -9.43 25.76 -6.05
C ALA A 344 -9.04 25.46 -7.51
N VAL A 345 -9.27 24.24 -8.01
CA VAL A 345 -9.10 23.88 -9.44
C VAL A 345 -10.06 24.68 -10.31
N THR A 346 -11.32 24.81 -9.91
CA THR A 346 -12.30 25.62 -10.66
C THR A 346 -11.87 27.09 -10.72
N GLU A 347 -11.43 27.64 -9.58
CA GLU A 347 -10.90 29.00 -9.51
C GLU A 347 -9.64 29.16 -10.39
N TRP A 348 -8.75 28.16 -10.39
CA TRP A 348 -7.56 28.16 -11.26
C TRP A 348 -7.95 28.19 -12.74
N GLN A 349 -8.89 27.35 -13.19
CA GLN A 349 -9.36 27.35 -14.58
C GLN A 349 -9.96 28.69 -14.99
N ASP A 350 -10.71 29.35 -14.10
CA ASP A 350 -11.31 30.66 -14.35
C ASP A 350 -10.25 31.76 -14.51
N ARG A 351 -9.26 31.78 -13.59
CA ARG A 351 -8.14 32.72 -13.64
C ARG A 351 -7.26 32.48 -14.85
N HIS A 352 -6.97 31.23 -15.19
CA HIS A 352 -6.21 30.85 -16.37
C HIS A 352 -6.90 31.35 -17.66
N ARG A 353 -8.20 31.11 -17.81
CA ARG A 353 -8.96 31.62 -18.97
C ARG A 353 -8.93 33.14 -19.08
N THR A 354 -8.84 33.84 -17.95
CA THR A 354 -8.71 35.30 -17.93
C THR A 354 -7.31 35.71 -18.39
N ALA A 355 -6.27 35.08 -17.84
CA ALA A 355 -4.88 35.30 -18.24
C ALA A 355 -4.63 35.03 -19.72
N ARG A 356 -5.18 33.94 -20.26
CA ARG A 356 -5.11 33.62 -21.70
C ARG A 356 -5.75 34.71 -22.56
N LYS A 357 -6.93 35.20 -22.20
CA LYS A 357 -7.59 36.30 -22.94
C LYS A 357 -6.75 37.58 -22.93
N THR A 358 -6.11 37.88 -21.80
CA THR A 358 -5.21 39.02 -21.66
C THR A 358 -3.94 38.85 -22.51
N ASP A 359 -3.33 37.66 -22.50
CA ASP A 359 -2.16 37.31 -23.34
C ASP A 359 -2.50 37.37 -24.85
N ASP A 360 -3.63 36.78 -25.25
CA ASP A 360 -4.11 36.76 -26.64
C ASP A 360 -4.47 38.17 -27.16
N ALA A 361 -4.81 39.11 -26.26
CA ALA A 361 -5.02 40.52 -26.58
C ALA A 361 -3.71 41.31 -26.72
N GLY A 362 -2.56 40.69 -26.45
CA GLY A 362 -1.23 41.30 -26.54
C GLY A 362 -0.75 42.00 -25.26
N ASP A 363 -1.51 41.92 -24.16
CA ASP A 363 -1.13 42.51 -22.87
C ASP A 363 -0.33 41.50 -22.02
N TYR A 364 0.92 41.30 -22.42
CA TYR A 364 1.81 40.32 -21.81
C TYR A 364 2.12 40.60 -20.34
N GLU A 365 2.31 41.87 -19.96
CA GLU A 365 2.67 42.24 -18.58
C GLU A 365 1.52 41.92 -17.61
N SER A 366 0.28 42.29 -17.97
CA SER A 366 -0.89 41.95 -17.15
C SER A 366 -1.14 40.45 -17.11
N ALA A 367 -0.97 39.73 -18.23
CA ALA A 367 -1.11 38.26 -18.25
C ALA A 367 -0.07 37.59 -17.34
N LEU A 368 1.17 38.08 -17.35
CA LEU A 368 2.23 37.60 -16.47
C LEU A 368 1.87 37.82 -15.00
N GLU A 369 1.40 39.01 -14.62
CA GLU A 369 0.94 39.29 -13.25
C GLU A 369 -0.21 38.36 -12.83
N GLN A 370 -1.15 38.07 -13.72
CA GLN A 370 -2.24 37.13 -13.45
C GLN A 370 -1.78 35.67 -13.29
N ILE A 371 -0.58 35.30 -13.76
CA ILE A 371 -0.07 33.91 -13.70
C ILE A 371 0.92 33.71 -12.54
N ILE A 372 1.86 34.66 -12.36
CA ILE A 372 2.93 34.57 -11.36
C ILE A 372 2.82 35.56 -10.21
N GLY A 373 1.78 36.41 -10.20
CA GLY A 373 1.51 37.35 -9.11
C GLY A 373 1.27 36.67 -7.76
N GLN A 374 1.41 37.43 -6.68
CA GLN A 374 1.23 36.92 -5.31
C GLN A 374 -0.25 36.75 -4.92
N GLU A 375 -1.13 37.60 -5.45
CA GLU A 375 -2.55 37.62 -5.14
C GLU A 375 -3.36 37.57 -6.43
N ASN A 376 -4.55 36.95 -6.37
CA ASN A 376 -5.48 36.86 -7.48
C ASN A 376 -4.89 36.22 -8.75
N SER A 377 -3.83 35.41 -8.59
CA SER A 377 -3.11 34.76 -9.68
C SER A 377 -3.44 33.27 -9.83
N THR A 378 -3.10 32.68 -10.97
CA THR A 378 -3.17 31.23 -11.13
C THR A 378 -2.23 30.49 -10.18
N GLY A 379 -1.08 31.10 -9.86
CA GLY A 379 -0.13 30.57 -8.87
C GLY A 379 -0.71 30.44 -7.47
N GLU A 380 -1.53 31.41 -7.02
CA GLU A 380 -2.24 31.34 -5.74
C GLU A 380 -3.26 30.19 -5.72
N SER A 381 -4.02 30.02 -6.81
CA SER A 381 -4.99 28.92 -6.93
C SER A 381 -4.30 27.56 -6.96
N PHE A 382 -3.22 27.42 -7.73
CA PHE A 382 -2.39 26.22 -7.72
C PHE A 382 -1.88 25.88 -6.32
N LYS A 383 -1.39 26.87 -5.56
CA LYS A 383 -0.94 26.67 -4.18
C LYS A 383 -2.05 26.11 -3.29
N LYS A 384 -3.28 26.62 -3.41
CA LYS A 384 -4.44 26.10 -2.67
C LYS A 384 -4.75 24.64 -3.05
N VAL A 385 -4.65 24.29 -4.33
CA VAL A 385 -4.83 22.91 -4.81
C VAL A 385 -3.76 21.99 -4.21
N ASP A 386 -2.49 22.37 -4.31
CA ASP A 386 -1.38 21.55 -3.82
C ASP A 386 -1.39 21.42 -2.28
N ASP A 387 -1.67 22.49 -1.53
CA ASP A 387 -1.79 22.44 -0.07
C ASP A 387 -2.95 21.51 0.36
N ALA A 388 -4.11 21.60 -0.30
CA ALA A 388 -5.25 20.72 -0.02
C ALA A 388 -4.97 19.25 -0.38
N LEU A 389 -4.33 18.98 -1.52
CA LEU A 389 -3.95 17.61 -1.89
C LEU A 389 -2.90 17.01 -0.94
N ARG A 390 -1.97 17.82 -0.43
CA ARG A 390 -1.01 17.38 0.61
C ARG A 390 -1.73 17.03 1.91
N GLU A 391 -2.71 17.84 2.32
CA GLU A 391 -3.53 17.58 3.51
C GLU A 391 -4.32 16.27 3.37
N ALA A 392 -5.00 16.07 2.23
CA ALA A 392 -5.71 14.83 1.93
C ALA A 392 -4.77 13.61 1.96
N LEU A 393 -3.63 13.69 1.27
CA LEU A 393 -2.64 12.61 1.26
C LEU A 393 -2.07 12.28 2.64
N ALA A 394 -1.87 13.30 3.50
CA ALA A 394 -1.35 13.10 4.85
C ALA A 394 -2.38 12.40 5.74
N HIS A 395 -3.66 12.75 5.61
CA HIS A 395 -4.77 12.10 6.30
C HIS A 395 -4.86 10.62 5.90
N GLU A 396 -4.94 10.32 4.61
CA GLU A 396 -5.07 8.95 4.10
C GLU A 396 -3.86 8.08 4.41
N GLN A 397 -2.65 8.66 4.37
CA GLN A 397 -1.43 7.96 4.76
C GLN A 397 -1.42 7.60 6.26
N SER A 398 -1.94 8.49 7.12
CA SER A 398 -2.08 8.21 8.55
C SER A 398 -3.08 7.08 8.79
N ASP A 399 -4.23 7.13 8.12
CA ASP A 399 -5.30 6.15 8.25
C ASP A 399 -4.88 4.77 7.75
N PHE A 400 -4.23 4.71 6.58
CA PHE A 400 -3.58 3.50 6.09
C PHE A 400 -2.61 2.91 7.12
N THR A 401 -1.71 3.73 7.66
CA THR A 401 -0.64 3.26 8.55
C THR A 401 -1.21 2.68 9.84
N ARG A 402 -2.26 3.31 10.37
CA ARG A 402 -2.97 2.84 11.56
C ARG A 402 -3.65 1.50 11.28
N ALA A 403 -4.51 1.44 10.26
CA ALA A 403 -5.26 0.25 9.92
C ALA A 403 -4.36 -0.94 9.56
N ALA A 404 -3.27 -0.71 8.81
CA ALA A 404 -2.30 -1.75 8.48
C ALA A 404 -1.54 -2.28 9.71
N ARG A 405 -1.18 -1.41 10.66
CA ARG A 405 -0.54 -1.82 11.92
C ARG A 405 -1.49 -2.58 12.84
N ASP A 406 -2.74 -2.17 12.93
CA ASP A 406 -3.76 -2.84 13.74
C ASP A 406 -4.06 -4.23 13.17
N GLY A 407 -4.24 -4.33 11.85
CA GLY A 407 -4.42 -5.61 11.15
C GLY A 407 -3.22 -6.56 11.31
N ARG A 408 -1.98 -6.04 11.27
CA ARG A 408 -0.76 -6.79 11.60
C ARG A 408 -0.76 -7.26 13.05
N GLY A 409 -1.12 -6.38 14.00
CA GLY A 409 -1.18 -6.69 15.43
C GLY A 409 -2.16 -7.82 15.76
N ALA A 410 -3.31 -7.83 15.08
CA ALA A 410 -4.32 -8.89 15.23
C ALA A 410 -3.81 -10.29 14.85
N LEU A 411 -2.85 -10.38 13.91
CA LEU A 411 -2.26 -11.64 13.46
C LEU A 411 -0.99 -12.05 14.20
N GLY A 412 -0.24 -11.09 14.76
CA GLY A 412 1.12 -11.34 15.28
C GLY A 412 1.21 -12.35 16.43
N GLY A 413 0.25 -12.36 17.36
CA GLY A 413 0.27 -13.25 18.54
C GLY A 413 -0.27 -14.67 18.27
N LEU A 414 -1.00 -14.85 17.18
CA LEU A 414 -1.74 -16.09 16.89
C LEU A 414 -0.85 -17.32 16.66
N PRO A 415 0.29 -17.26 15.93
CA PRO A 415 1.15 -18.44 15.73
C PRO A 415 1.70 -19.01 17.05
N VAL A 416 2.17 -18.13 17.94
CA VAL A 416 2.70 -18.51 19.25
C VAL A 416 1.57 -19.01 20.15
N GLY A 417 0.44 -18.31 20.18
CA GLY A 417 -0.75 -18.74 20.94
C GLY A 417 -1.27 -20.11 20.49
N ALA A 418 -1.31 -20.36 19.18
CA ALA A 418 -1.73 -21.64 18.60
C ALA A 418 -0.80 -22.79 19.04
N ALA A 419 0.51 -22.58 18.99
CA ALA A 419 1.48 -23.59 19.43
C ALA A 419 1.32 -23.92 20.92
N VAL A 420 1.17 -22.90 21.78
CA VAL A 420 1.01 -23.06 23.23
C VAL A 420 -0.31 -23.76 23.57
N LEU A 421 -1.43 -23.32 23.00
CA LEU A 421 -2.76 -23.90 23.26
C LEU A 421 -2.85 -25.35 22.78
N ALA A 422 -2.24 -25.68 21.64
CA ALA A 422 -2.20 -27.04 21.13
C ALA A 422 -1.37 -27.97 22.01
N LEU A 423 -0.21 -27.50 22.51
CA LEU A 423 0.62 -28.24 23.46
C LEU A 423 -0.13 -28.51 24.78
N LEU A 424 -0.75 -27.48 25.35
CA LEU A 424 -1.53 -27.60 26.58
C LEU A 424 -2.74 -28.55 26.40
N GLY A 425 -3.45 -28.44 25.29
CA GLY A 425 -4.59 -29.31 24.96
C GLY A 425 -4.17 -30.77 24.79
N ALA A 426 -3.03 -31.02 24.13
CA ALA A 426 -2.49 -32.37 23.96
C ALA A 426 -2.07 -33.00 25.30
N VAL A 427 -1.38 -32.24 26.16
CA VAL A 427 -0.99 -32.68 27.51
C VAL A 427 -2.23 -32.97 28.36
N ALA A 428 -3.23 -32.09 28.33
CA ALA A 428 -4.49 -32.28 29.06
C ALA A 428 -5.24 -33.54 28.61
N ALA A 429 -5.28 -33.83 27.31
CA ALA A 429 -5.87 -35.05 26.76
C ALA A 429 -5.14 -36.32 27.26
N ILE A 430 -3.81 -36.31 27.24
CA ILE A 430 -2.99 -37.45 27.71
C ILE A 430 -3.17 -37.67 29.21
N VAL A 431 -3.05 -36.61 30.03
CA VAL A 431 -3.18 -36.69 31.50
C VAL A 431 -4.60 -37.13 31.89
N GLY A 432 -5.63 -36.59 31.25
CA GLY A 432 -7.02 -36.97 31.51
C GLY A 432 -7.32 -38.43 31.20
N VAL A 433 -6.67 -39.02 30.20
CA VAL A 433 -6.81 -40.44 29.85
C VAL A 433 -6.01 -41.33 30.82
N ASN A 434 -4.79 -40.93 31.19
CA ASN A 434 -3.93 -41.67 32.11
C ASN A 434 -4.48 -41.72 33.55
N ARG A 435 -5.01 -40.61 34.06
CA ARG A 435 -5.63 -40.56 35.39
C ARG A 435 -6.85 -41.48 35.50
N ARG A 436 -7.56 -41.69 34.38
CA ARG A 436 -8.64 -42.68 34.29
C ARG A 436 -8.14 -44.12 34.28
N LEU A 437 -7.01 -44.38 33.64
CA LEU A 437 -6.40 -45.72 33.60
C LEU A 437 -5.88 -46.17 34.98
N SER A 438 -5.51 -45.23 35.85
CA SER A 438 -5.13 -45.55 37.24
C SER A 438 -6.32 -45.91 38.14
N GLU A 439 -7.56 -45.60 37.77
CA GLU A 439 -8.76 -46.00 38.54
C GLU A 439 -9.19 -47.46 38.28
N PHE A 440 -8.65 -48.11 37.25
CA PHE A 440 -8.92 -49.52 36.90
C PHE A 440 -7.81 -50.49 37.35
N ARG A 441 -6.83 -49.98 38.10
CA ARG A 441 -5.81 -50.77 38.80
C ARG A 441 -6.17 -50.81 40.28
#